data_AF-A0AAD7IZJ7-F1
#
_entry.id   AF-A0AAD7IZJ7-F1
#
_cell.length_a   1.000
_cell.length_b   1.000
_cell.length_c   1.000
_cell.angle_alpha   90.00
_cell.angle_beta   90.00
_cell.angle_gamma   90.00
#
_symmetry.space_group_name_H-M   'P 1'
#
loop_
_entity.id
_entity.type
_entity.pdbx_description
1 polymer ?
#
loop_
_entity_poly.entity_id
_entity_poly.type
_entity_poly.pdbx_seq_one_letter_code
_entity_poly.pdbx_strand_id
1 'polypeptide(L)' 'VYPILTLPVEVTTEIFVHCLPENPILSGKLAPLLLGRICRKWRDIAYGHPRLW' A
#
# COMPACT_ATOMS: atom_id res chain seq x y z
N VAL A 1 2.27 18.19 12.08
CA VAL A 1 2.20 16.71 12.15
C VAL A 1 1.75 16.20 10.80
N TYR A 2 2.38 15.16 10.25
CA TYR A 2 1.98 14.55 8.98
C TYR A 2 1.20 13.25 9.26
N PRO A 3 -0.16 13.27 9.25
CA PRO A 3 -0.97 12.15 9.75
C PRO A 3 -0.69 10.83 9.02
N ILE A 4 -0.39 10.92 7.73
CA ILE A 4 -0.12 9.77 6.86
C ILE A 4 1.19 9.03 7.22
N LEU A 5 2.14 9.73 7.84
CA LEU A 5 3.43 9.17 8.26
C LEU A 5 3.35 8.54 9.65
N THR A 6 2.39 8.98 10.47
CA THR A 6 2.15 8.48 11.83
C THR A 6 1.23 7.25 11.87
N LEU A 7 0.63 6.86 10.75
CA LEU A 7 -0.20 5.66 10.68
C LEU A 7 0.62 4.41 11.08
N PRO A 8 0.06 3.51 11.90
CA PRO A 8 0.62 2.19 12.14
C PRO A 8 0.76 1.37 10.85
N VAL A 9 1.67 0.40 10.84
CA VAL A 9 1.93 -0.43 9.66
C VAL A 9 0.73 -1.32 9.34
N GLU A 10 0.04 -1.78 10.37
CA GLU A 10 -1.14 -2.65 10.32
C GLU A 10 -2.29 -1.93 9.61
N VAL A 11 -2.55 -0.68 9.99
CA VAL A 11 -3.59 0.15 9.37
C VAL A 11 -3.24 0.45 7.91
N THR A 12 -1.97 0.77 7.63
CA THR A 12 -1.51 1.03 6.26
C THR A 12 -1.67 -0.21 5.38
N THR A 13 -1.40 -1.40 5.92
CA THR A 13 -1.54 -2.68 5.22
C THR A 13 -2.98 -3.01 4.92
N GLU A 14 -3.90 -2.80 5.87
CA GLU A 14 -5.34 -3.02 5.64
C GLU A 14 -5.90 -2.08 4.56
N ILE A 15 -5.43 -0.82 4.50
CA ILE A 15 -5.77 0.09 3.38
C ILE A 15 -5.34 -0.54 2.04
N PHE A 16 -4.13 -1.10 1.96
CA PHE A 16 -3.64 -1.74 0.74
C PHE A 16 -4.46 -2.96 0.35
N VAL A 17 -4.82 -3.81 1.32
CA VAL A 17 -5.67 -4.99 1.11
C VAL A 17 -7.05 -4.60 0.59
N HIS A 18 -7.68 -3.58 1.17
CA HIS A 18 -8.97 -3.06 0.69
C HIS A 18 -8.91 -2.42 -0.71
N CYS A 19 -7.71 -2.07 -1.18
CA CYS A 19 -7.51 -1.50 -2.50
C CYS A 19 -7.10 -2.55 -3.55
N LEU A 20 -6.99 -3.83 -3.18
CA LEU A 20 -6.68 -4.89 -4.14
C LEU A 20 -7.85 -5.04 -5.13
N PRO A 21 -7.57 -5.06 -6.45
CA PRO A 21 -8.60 -5.33 -7.43
C PRO A 21 -9.04 -6.80 -7.32
N GLU A 22 -10.32 -7.05 -7.59
CA GLU A 22 -10.90 -8.41 -7.60
C GLU A 22 -10.19 -9.34 -8.59
N ASN A 23 -9.71 -8.76 -9.71
CA ASN A 23 -8.81 -9.42 -10.65
C ASN A 23 -7.40 -8.80 -10.51
N PRO A 24 -6.42 -9.49 -9.91
CA PRO A 24 -5.09 -8.94 -9.68
C PRO A 24 -4.38 -8.67 -11.01
N ILE A 25 -4.15 -7.38 -11.29
CA ILE A 25 -3.35 -6.92 -12.42
C ILE A 25 -2.12 -6.22 -11.85
N LEU A 26 -0.94 -6.73 -12.20
CA LEU A 26 0.32 -6.11 -11.81
C LEU A 26 0.54 -4.80 -12.60
N SER A 27 0.02 -3.70 -12.06
CA SER A 27 0.13 -2.38 -12.67
C SER A 27 0.53 -1.35 -11.62
N GLY A 28 1.68 -0.71 -11.84
CA GLY A 28 2.11 0.42 -11.01
C GLY A 28 1.23 1.66 -11.11
N LYS A 29 0.19 1.63 -11.97
CA LYS A 29 -0.84 2.69 -12.09
C LYS A 29 -2.11 2.38 -11.30
N LEU A 30 -2.24 1.16 -10.78
CA LEU A 30 -3.40 0.72 -9.99
C LEU A 30 -2.99 0.56 -8.52
N ALA A 31 -3.96 0.70 -7.64
CA ALA A 31 -3.77 0.34 -6.24
C ALA A 31 -3.61 -1.20 -6.12
N PRO A 32 -2.89 -1.69 -5.10
CA PRO A 32 -2.22 -0.93 -4.03
C PRO A 32 -0.89 -0.28 -4.45
N LEU A 33 -0.29 -0.65 -5.58
CA LEU A 33 1.05 -0.15 -5.99
C LEU A 33 1.12 1.36 -6.22
N LEU A 34 0.02 1.98 -6.66
CA LEU A 34 -0.10 3.43 -6.78
C LEU A 34 0.16 4.14 -5.44
N LEU A 35 -0.27 3.54 -4.34
CA LEU A 35 -0.17 4.13 -2.99
C LEU A 35 1.28 4.15 -2.47
N GLY A 36 2.13 3.24 -2.96
CA GLY A 36 3.59 3.26 -2.71
C GLY A 36 4.31 4.50 -3.29
N ARG A 37 3.61 5.35 -4.03
CA ARG A 37 4.15 6.64 -4.53
C ARG A 37 3.93 7.80 -3.56
N ILE A 38 3.08 7.65 -2.55
CA ILE A 38 2.76 8.72 -1.59
C ILE A 38 3.98 9.08 -0.74
N CYS A 39 4.67 8.09 -0.17
CA CYS A 39 5.89 8.30 0.60
C CYS A 39 6.77 7.04 0.63
N ARG A 40 8.03 7.18 1.06
CA ARG A 40 8.97 6.05 1.22
C ARG A 40 8.43 4.96 2.15
N LYS A 41 7.89 5.33 3.32
CA LYS A 41 7.32 4.38 4.29
C LYS A 41 6.24 3.49 3.67
N TRP A 42 5.31 4.06 2.91
CA TRP A 42 4.24 3.30 2.27
C TRP A 42 4.76 2.35 1.18
N ARG A 43 5.81 2.76 0.48
CA ARG A 43 6.51 1.91 -0.50
C ARG A 43 7.14 0.69 0.16
N ASP A 44 7.85 0.90 1.27
CA ASP A 44 8.52 -0.17 2.00
C ASP A 44 7.50 -1.17 2.56
N ILE A 45 6.37 -0.67 3.07
CA ILE A 45 5.25 -1.51 3.53
C ILE A 45 4.68 -2.34 2.38
N ALA A 46 4.43 -1.73 1.22
CA ALA A 46 3.85 -2.41 0.07
C ALA A 46 4.75 -3.53 -0.48
N TYR A 47 6.06 -3.29 -0.59
CA TYR A 47 7.01 -4.31 -1.03
C TYR A 47 7.31 -5.38 0.02
N GLY A 48 7.21 -5.03 1.31
CA GLY A 48 7.51 -5.95 2.41
C GLY A 48 6.35 -6.86 2.85
N HIS A 49 5.13 -6.66 2.33
CA HIS A 49 3.95 -7.46 2.71
C HIS A 49 3.56 -8.47 1.62
N PRO A 50 3.81 -9.78 1.83
CA PRO A 50 3.46 -10.82 0.86
C PRO A 50 1.98 -10.89 0.52
N ARG A 51 1.08 -10.45 1.42
CA ARG A 51 -0.38 -10.42 1.18
C ARG A 51 -0.81 -9.49 0.03
N LEU A 52 0.10 -8.67 -0.50
CA LEU A 52 -0.17 -7.70 -1.57
C LEU A 52 0.33 -8.15 -2.95
N TRP A 53 0.96 -9.33 -3.03
CA TRP A 53 1.54 -9.94 -4.23
C TRP A 53 0.91 -11.30 -4.47
#